data_AF-A0AB39XCV0-F1
#
_entry.id   AF-A0AB39XCV0-F1
#
_cell.length_a   1.000
_cell.length_b   1.000
_cell.length_c   1.000
_cell.angle_alpha   90.00
_cell.angle_beta   90.00
_cell.angle_gamma   90.00
#
_symmetry.space_group_name_H-M   'P 1'
#
loop_
_entity.id
_entity.type
_entity.pdbx_description
1 polymer ?
#
loop_
_entity_poly.entity_id
_entity_poly.type
_entity_poly.pdbx_seq_one_letter_code
_entity_poly.pdbx_strand_id
1 'polypeptide(L)'
;MSLADCRAVFAHQPAHQIASQLQDATTDLCGCELFPMADTSPGPVADVEALHLIVSDPTDLDANGLLNPASLIRIDTSGLSVLRENAGDVEFDHTITELKARSAAANKPRSFLGVCIFSAQTVRHQNGERLVGVYDTALPMKPHHADLVGPCLQKIQGLSNSQHEKAKRKRIKEIISLVGRCFDPARSFRNGTFLKHS
;
A
#
# COMPACT_ATOMS: atom_id res chain seq x y z
N MET A 1 -4.59 20.53 11.77
CA MET A 1 -3.86 19.28 11.48
C MET A 1 -2.67 19.21 12.42
N SER A 2 -2.59 18.18 13.27
CA SER A 2 -1.42 17.91 14.10
C SER A 2 -0.84 16.52 13.80
N LEU A 3 0.45 16.34 14.05
CA LEU A 3 1.12 15.04 14.01
C LEU A 3 0.41 14.00 14.88
N ALA A 4 -0.07 14.42 16.06
CA ALA A 4 -0.75 13.54 17.00
C ALA A 4 -2.07 13.00 16.43
N ASP A 5 -2.86 13.84 15.76
CA ASP A 5 -4.12 13.43 15.14
C ASP A 5 -3.87 12.41 14.02
N CYS A 6 -2.88 12.65 13.16
CA CYS A 6 -2.53 11.72 12.08
C CYS A 6 -2.01 10.38 12.62
N ARG A 7 -1.14 10.40 13.63
CA ARG A 7 -0.63 9.18 14.29
C ARG A 7 -1.75 8.39 14.95
N ALA A 8 -2.73 9.06 15.56
CA ALA A 8 -3.85 8.39 16.20
C ALA A 8 -4.63 7.51 15.22
N VAL A 9 -4.74 7.89 13.94
CA VAL A 9 -5.44 7.08 12.92
C VAL A 9 -4.79 5.69 12.75
N PHE A 10 -3.47 5.61 12.75
CA PHE A 10 -2.75 4.33 12.59
C PHE A 10 -2.60 3.56 13.90
N ALA A 11 -2.77 4.21 15.06
CA ALA A 11 -2.71 3.57 16.37
C ALA A 11 -3.99 2.77 16.72
N HIS A 12 -5.13 3.10 16.11
CA HIS A 12 -6.42 2.51 16.47
C HIS A 12 -6.86 1.37 15.53
N GLN A 13 -7.40 0.30 16.10
CA GLN A 13 -8.19 -0.70 15.37
C GLN A 13 -9.69 -0.35 15.46
N PRO A 14 -10.50 -0.67 14.44
CA PRO A 14 -10.18 -1.53 13.30
C PRO A 14 -9.68 -0.79 12.06
N ALA A 15 -8.69 -1.38 11.38
CA ALA A 15 -8.01 -0.80 10.22
C ALA A 15 -8.94 -0.48 9.02
N HIS A 16 -10.18 -0.98 8.95
CA HIS A 16 -11.03 -0.84 7.76
C HIS A 16 -11.57 0.58 7.51
N GLN A 17 -11.26 1.55 8.37
CA GLN A 17 -11.70 2.95 8.25
C GLN A 17 -10.55 3.95 8.12
N ILE A 18 -9.30 3.50 7.93
CA ILE A 18 -8.11 4.36 7.87
C ILE A 18 -8.30 5.49 6.84
N ALA A 19 -8.78 5.18 5.64
CA ALA A 19 -8.99 6.19 4.59
C ALA A 19 -9.96 7.31 5.02
N SER A 20 -11.02 6.96 5.75
CA SER A 20 -12.02 7.90 6.24
C SER A 20 -11.49 8.73 7.41
N GLN A 21 -10.73 8.10 8.31
CA GLN A 21 -10.16 8.74 9.50
C GLN A 21 -8.99 9.68 9.15
N LEU A 22 -8.14 9.30 8.18
CA LEU A 22 -7.11 10.20 7.66
C LEU A 22 -7.71 11.48 7.07
N GLN A 23 -8.85 11.37 6.39
CA GLN A 23 -9.55 12.53 5.86
C GLN A 23 -10.11 13.45 6.96
N ASP A 24 -10.43 12.92 8.14
CA ASP A 24 -10.91 13.72 9.28
C ASP A 24 -9.76 14.37 10.06
N ALA A 25 -8.56 13.78 10.01
CA ALA A 25 -7.37 14.27 10.73
C ALA A 25 -6.69 15.48 10.04
N THR A 26 -7.05 15.78 8.78
CA THR A 26 -6.47 16.88 8.01
C THR A 26 -7.47 17.56 7.09
N THR A 27 -7.27 18.86 6.86
CA THR A 27 -8.00 19.65 5.86
C THR A 27 -7.43 19.48 4.46
N ASP A 28 -6.18 19.05 4.34
CA ASP A 28 -5.48 18.89 3.06
C ASP A 28 -5.61 17.46 2.56
N LEU A 29 -5.81 17.29 1.26
CA LEU A 29 -5.94 15.98 0.66
C LEU A 29 -4.67 15.16 0.88
N CYS A 30 -4.78 14.06 1.63
CA CYS A 30 -3.66 13.23 2.06
C CYS A 30 -2.59 13.98 2.88
N GLY A 31 -2.93 15.10 3.54
CA GLY A 31 -1.98 15.96 4.26
C GLY A 31 -1.22 15.27 5.40
N CYS A 32 -1.77 14.19 5.97
CA CYS A 32 -1.06 13.39 6.96
C CYS A 32 0.22 12.74 6.41
N GLU A 33 0.42 12.60 5.09
CA GLU A 33 1.65 12.00 4.54
C GLU A 33 2.93 12.79 4.86
N LEU A 34 2.78 14.06 5.26
CA LEU A 34 3.89 14.95 5.65
C LEU A 34 4.50 14.58 7.00
N PHE A 35 3.92 13.61 7.70
CA PHE A 35 4.28 13.24 9.05
C PHE A 35 4.77 11.78 9.14
N PRO A 36 5.69 11.48 10.06
CA PRO A 36 6.03 10.10 10.41
C PRO A 36 4.95 9.50 11.33
N MET A 37 4.36 8.35 10.97
CA MET A 37 3.27 7.75 11.77
C MET A 37 3.75 6.93 12.97
N ALA A 38 5.04 6.64 13.04
CA ALA A 38 5.66 5.94 14.17
C ALA A 38 6.92 6.65 14.65
N ASP A 39 7.42 6.29 15.83
CA ASP A 39 8.65 6.89 16.38
C ASP A 39 9.92 6.27 15.78
N THR A 40 9.84 5.03 15.31
CA THR A 40 10.94 4.33 14.63
C THR A 40 11.01 4.61 13.13
N SER A 41 10.18 5.55 12.66
CA SER A 41 10.05 5.93 11.25
C SER A 41 11.32 6.68 10.78
N PRO A 42 11.82 6.40 9.56
CA PRO A 42 12.91 7.16 8.95
C PRO A 42 12.45 8.52 8.40
N GLY A 43 11.16 8.84 8.50
CA GLY A 43 10.57 10.10 8.06
C GLY A 43 9.70 9.97 6.81
N PRO A 44 8.92 11.02 6.46
CA PRO A 44 7.99 11.01 5.34
C PRO A 44 8.56 10.43 4.06
N VAL A 45 7.75 9.70 3.30
CA VAL A 45 8.19 9.07 2.05
C VAL A 45 8.40 10.14 0.97
N ALA A 46 9.61 10.29 0.45
CA ALA A 46 9.92 11.22 -0.64
C ALA A 46 9.40 10.70 -1.99
N ASP A 47 9.08 11.61 -2.90
CA ASP A 47 8.54 11.30 -4.24
C ASP A 47 9.44 10.36 -5.05
N VAL A 48 10.76 10.53 -4.89
CA VAL A 48 11.79 9.77 -5.62
C VAL A 48 12.02 8.36 -5.09
N GLU A 49 11.54 8.04 -3.89
CA GLU A 49 11.77 6.72 -3.28
C GLU A 49 11.06 5.63 -4.06
N ALA A 50 11.76 4.52 -4.32
CA ALA A 50 11.13 3.33 -4.83
C ALA A 50 10.34 2.60 -3.72
N LEU A 51 9.18 2.09 -4.10
CA LEU A 51 8.26 1.31 -3.29
C LEU A 51 8.13 -0.09 -3.89
N HIS A 52 8.02 -1.07 -3.00
CA HIS A 52 7.94 -2.48 -3.34
C HIS A 52 6.63 -3.05 -2.83
N LEU A 53 5.71 -3.33 -3.75
CA LEU A 53 4.50 -4.08 -3.46
C LEU A 53 4.81 -5.58 -3.61
N ILE A 54 4.68 -6.34 -2.53
CA ILE A 54 4.83 -7.81 -2.56
C ILE A 54 3.64 -8.42 -3.32
N VAL A 55 3.94 -9.31 -4.26
CA VAL A 55 2.95 -10.02 -5.09
C VAL A 55 2.99 -11.51 -4.79
N SER A 56 1.84 -12.08 -4.46
CA SER A 56 1.67 -13.50 -4.11
C SER A 56 0.55 -14.19 -4.89
N ASP A 57 0.75 -15.45 -5.25
CA ASP A 57 -0.28 -16.34 -5.81
C ASP A 57 -1.09 -17.02 -4.70
N PRO A 58 -2.41 -17.25 -4.84
CA PRO A 58 -3.29 -16.92 -5.97
C PRO A 58 -4.07 -15.61 -5.78
N THR A 59 -3.63 -14.75 -4.87
CA THR A 59 -4.44 -13.62 -4.41
C THR A 59 -4.22 -12.37 -5.25
N ASP A 60 -2.96 -12.08 -5.59
CA ASP A 60 -2.56 -10.76 -6.08
C ASP A 60 -2.53 -10.67 -7.60
N LEU A 61 -2.56 -11.79 -8.33
CA LEU A 61 -2.65 -11.82 -9.79
C LEU A 61 -3.99 -12.37 -10.27
N ASP A 62 -4.48 -11.85 -11.39
CA ASP A 62 -5.61 -12.39 -12.14
C ASP A 62 -5.18 -13.50 -13.11
N ALA A 63 -6.14 -14.08 -13.83
CA ALA A 63 -5.86 -15.15 -14.80
C ALA A 63 -4.96 -14.71 -15.97
N ASN A 64 -4.78 -13.41 -16.20
CA ASN A 64 -3.91 -12.85 -17.23
C ASN A 64 -2.52 -12.48 -16.68
N GLY A 65 -2.24 -12.75 -15.40
CA GLY A 65 -1.00 -12.37 -14.74
C GLY A 65 -0.89 -10.88 -14.39
N LEU A 66 -2.01 -10.14 -14.42
CA LEU A 66 -2.06 -8.73 -14.00
C LEU A 66 -2.46 -8.63 -12.53
N LEU A 67 -2.14 -7.51 -11.88
CA LEU A 67 -2.59 -7.28 -10.51
C LEU A 67 -4.11 -7.39 -10.39
N ASN A 68 -4.58 -8.25 -9.49
CA ASN A 68 -5.98 -8.49 -9.23
C ASN A 68 -6.63 -7.25 -8.58
N PRO A 69 -7.66 -6.64 -9.19
CA PRO A 69 -8.35 -5.49 -8.60
C PRO A 69 -8.86 -5.74 -7.17
N ALA A 70 -9.24 -6.99 -6.85
CA ALA A 70 -9.74 -7.35 -5.53
C ALA A 70 -8.66 -7.29 -4.44
N SER A 71 -7.37 -7.49 -4.75
CA SER A 71 -6.29 -7.35 -3.77
C SER A 71 -6.02 -5.87 -3.43
N LEU A 72 -6.27 -4.97 -4.40
CA LEU A 72 -6.03 -3.54 -4.27
C LEU A 72 -7.20 -2.77 -3.65
N ILE A 73 -8.38 -3.38 -3.47
CA ILE A 73 -9.54 -2.71 -2.84
C ILE A 73 -9.25 -2.19 -1.43
N ARG A 74 -8.22 -2.74 -0.77
CA ARG A 74 -7.78 -2.33 0.56
C ARG A 74 -7.25 -0.89 0.60
N ILE A 75 -6.76 -0.35 -0.52
CA ILE A 75 -6.31 1.05 -0.64
C ILE A 75 -7.40 2.02 -0.15
N ASP A 76 -8.67 1.73 -0.41
CA ASP A 76 -9.79 2.61 -0.08
C ASP A 76 -10.38 2.37 1.32
N THR A 77 -9.79 1.46 2.10
CA THR A 77 -10.31 1.06 3.41
C THR A 77 -9.20 1.01 4.46
N SER A 78 -8.28 0.05 4.32
CA SER A 78 -7.28 -0.31 5.32
C SER A 78 -5.84 -0.06 4.94
N GLY A 79 -5.63 0.55 3.78
CA GLY A 79 -4.30 0.73 3.21
C GLY A 79 -3.78 -0.53 2.52
N LEU A 80 -2.86 -0.30 1.59
CA LEU A 80 -2.08 -1.32 0.93
C LEU A 80 -0.61 -1.19 1.34
N SER A 81 -0.13 -2.23 2.02
CA SER A 81 1.23 -2.31 2.54
C SER A 81 2.25 -2.41 1.41
N VAL A 82 3.31 -1.61 1.52
CA VAL A 82 4.50 -1.61 0.66
C VAL A 82 5.76 -1.47 1.51
N LEU A 83 6.90 -1.87 0.95
CA LEU A 83 8.22 -1.65 1.55
C LEU A 83 9.00 -0.61 0.75
N ARG A 84 9.65 0.34 1.43
CA ARG A 84 10.48 1.38 0.80
C ARG A 84 11.81 0.81 0.32
N GLU A 85 12.52 1.55 -0.53
CA GLU A 85 13.77 1.10 -1.16
C GLU A 85 14.88 0.69 -0.18
N ASN A 86 14.95 1.36 0.97
CA ASN A 86 15.93 1.08 2.01
C ASN A 86 15.55 -0.10 2.91
N ALA A 87 14.43 -0.78 2.66
CA ALA A 87 14.02 -1.94 3.44
C ALA A 87 15.03 -3.09 3.29
N GLY A 88 15.55 -3.61 4.40
CA GLY A 88 16.52 -4.72 4.39
C GLY A 88 15.89 -6.08 4.03
N ASP A 89 16.70 -7.08 3.71
CA ASP A 89 16.19 -8.44 3.40
C ASP A 89 15.37 -9.03 4.55
N VAL A 90 15.72 -8.68 5.78
CA VAL A 90 14.98 -9.08 6.99
C VAL A 90 13.54 -8.53 6.98
N GLU A 91 13.33 -7.31 6.50
CA GLU A 91 11.99 -6.70 6.45
C GLU A 91 11.12 -7.39 5.39
N PHE A 92 11.71 -7.70 4.22
CA PHE A 92 11.04 -8.48 3.19
C PHE A 92 10.71 -9.89 3.67
N ASP A 93 11.69 -10.61 4.24
CA ASP A 93 11.50 -11.97 4.74
C ASP A 93 10.41 -12.03 5.81
N HIS A 94 10.40 -11.07 6.74
CA HIS A 94 9.38 -10.95 7.76
C HIS A 94 8.00 -10.69 7.15
N THR A 95 7.90 -9.74 6.22
CA THR A 95 6.63 -9.40 5.56
C THR A 95 6.06 -10.57 4.77
N ILE A 96 6.90 -11.26 3.98
CA ILE A 96 6.49 -12.45 3.20
C ILE A 96 6.03 -13.56 4.14
N THR A 97 6.77 -13.81 5.23
CA THR A 97 6.44 -14.84 6.23
C THR A 97 5.11 -14.53 6.91
N GLU A 98 4.87 -13.30 7.35
CA GLU A 98 3.60 -12.88 7.96
C GLU A 98 2.42 -13.04 6.99
N LEU A 99 2.60 -12.67 5.73
CA LEU A 99 1.58 -12.85 4.69
C LEU A 99 1.27 -14.34 4.53
N LYS A 100 2.28 -15.21 4.38
CA LYS A 100 2.09 -16.66 4.27
C LYS A 100 1.37 -17.24 5.48
N ALA A 101 1.79 -16.88 6.69
CA ALA A 101 1.17 -17.34 7.94
C ALA A 101 -0.31 -16.92 8.03
N ARG A 102 -0.63 -15.66 7.75
CA ARG A 102 -2.02 -15.16 7.73
C ARG A 102 -2.89 -15.88 6.71
N SER A 103 -2.32 -16.18 5.54
CA SER A 103 -2.98 -16.91 4.47
C SER A 103 -3.26 -18.36 4.85
N ALA A 104 -2.27 -19.04 5.42
CA ALA A 104 -2.41 -20.41 5.89
C ALA A 104 -3.47 -20.52 7.00
N ALA A 105 -3.48 -19.58 7.96
CA ALA A 105 -4.50 -19.51 9.00
C ALA A 105 -5.93 -19.31 8.45
N ALA A 106 -6.07 -18.72 7.27
CA ALA A 106 -7.34 -18.56 6.56
C ALA A 106 -7.65 -19.70 5.57
N ASN A 107 -6.90 -20.82 5.62
CA ASN A 107 -6.98 -21.93 4.67
C ASN A 107 -6.81 -21.53 3.20
N LYS A 108 -6.01 -20.49 2.95
CA LYS A 108 -5.71 -19.95 1.61
C LYS A 108 -4.20 -19.74 1.49
N PRO A 109 -3.40 -20.83 1.47
CA PRO A 109 -1.95 -20.71 1.37
C PRO A 109 -1.57 -19.89 0.14
N ARG A 110 -0.47 -19.15 0.26
CA ARG A 110 0.05 -18.31 -0.82
C ARG A 110 1.54 -18.56 -1.04
N SER A 111 2.00 -18.37 -2.26
CA SER A 111 3.42 -18.38 -2.62
C SER A 111 3.88 -16.99 -3.05
N PHE A 112 5.13 -16.67 -2.75
CA PHE A 112 5.74 -15.41 -3.16
C PHE A 112 6.14 -15.46 -4.64
N LEU A 113 5.62 -14.55 -5.46
CA LEU A 113 5.92 -14.49 -6.89
C LEU A 113 7.01 -13.48 -7.23
N GLY A 114 7.10 -12.38 -6.48
CA GLY A 114 7.99 -11.27 -6.76
C GLY A 114 7.46 -9.96 -6.18
N VAL A 115 7.93 -8.85 -6.72
CA VAL A 115 7.52 -7.50 -6.29
C VAL A 115 7.18 -6.63 -7.48
N CYS A 116 6.23 -5.71 -7.32
CA CYS A 116 6.12 -4.56 -8.22
C CYS A 116 6.93 -3.40 -7.64
N ILE A 117 7.82 -2.82 -8.45
CA ILE A 117 8.72 -1.71 -8.05
C ILE A 117 8.30 -0.43 -8.76
N PHE A 118 7.96 0.62 -8.02
CA PHE A 118 7.49 1.90 -8.59
C PHE A 118 7.87 3.05 -7.67
N SER A 119 8.00 4.27 -8.18
CA SER A 119 8.27 5.42 -7.30
C SER A 119 7.01 5.86 -6.57
N ALA A 120 7.18 6.48 -5.40
CA ALA A 120 6.07 7.09 -4.66
C ALA A 120 5.35 8.15 -5.51
N GLN A 121 6.09 8.95 -6.28
CA GLN A 121 5.54 9.95 -7.18
C GLN A 121 4.56 9.36 -8.20
N THR A 122 4.91 8.21 -8.81
CA THR A 122 4.10 7.55 -9.84
C THR A 122 2.70 7.21 -9.34
N VAL A 123 2.54 6.82 -8.07
CA VAL A 123 1.24 6.45 -7.50
C VAL A 123 0.55 7.59 -6.77
N ARG A 124 1.27 8.63 -6.34
CA ARG A 124 0.67 9.81 -5.69
C ARG A 124 -0.22 10.58 -6.65
N HIS A 125 0.22 10.79 -7.88
CA HIS A 125 -0.48 11.65 -8.83
C HIS A 125 -0.63 10.98 -10.20
N GLN A 126 -1.77 11.19 -10.84
CA GLN A 126 -1.99 10.82 -12.24
C GLN A 126 -2.74 11.94 -12.94
N ASN A 127 -2.23 12.37 -14.10
CA ASN A 127 -2.80 13.48 -14.88
C ASN A 127 -3.00 14.77 -14.07
N GLY A 128 -2.11 15.04 -13.11
CA GLY A 128 -2.20 16.21 -12.23
C GLY A 128 -3.19 16.07 -11.07
N GLU A 129 -3.94 14.97 -10.98
CA GLU A 129 -4.85 14.68 -9.88
C GLU A 129 -4.21 13.77 -8.85
N ARG A 130 -4.58 13.96 -7.58
CA ARG A 130 -4.14 13.10 -6.47
C ARG A 130 -4.85 11.74 -6.53
N LEU A 131 -4.06 10.68 -6.64
CA LEU A 131 -4.53 9.30 -6.78
C LEU A 131 -4.55 8.58 -5.42
N VAL A 132 -3.42 8.54 -4.71
CA VAL A 132 -3.28 7.97 -3.35
C VAL A 132 -2.34 8.81 -2.47
N GLY A 133 -2.48 8.69 -1.16
CA GLY A 133 -1.45 9.11 -0.20
C GLY A 133 -0.49 7.97 0.11
N VAL A 134 0.77 8.31 0.40
CA VAL A 134 1.83 7.36 0.76
C VAL A 134 2.32 7.72 2.15
N TYR A 135 1.99 6.90 3.14
CA TYR A 135 2.20 7.21 4.55
C TYR A 135 3.35 6.38 5.10
N ASP A 136 4.29 7.02 5.80
CA ASP A 136 5.32 6.31 6.56
C ASP A 136 4.68 5.67 7.78
N THR A 137 4.40 4.37 7.68
CA THR A 137 3.73 3.55 8.69
C THR A 137 4.69 2.50 9.23
N ALA A 138 5.93 2.91 9.52
CA ALA A 138 6.94 2.03 10.11
C ALA A 138 6.37 1.14 11.23
N LEU A 139 6.69 -0.16 11.17
CA LEU A 139 6.21 -1.17 12.11
C LEU A 139 7.39 -1.78 12.87
N PRO A 140 7.14 -2.45 14.02
CA PRO A 140 8.15 -3.29 14.66
C PRO A 140 8.74 -4.27 13.63
N MET A 141 10.07 -4.40 13.61
CA MET A 141 10.84 -5.20 12.65
C MET A 141 10.79 -4.75 11.18
N LYS A 142 10.02 -3.72 10.84
CA LYS A 142 9.87 -3.19 9.47
C LYS A 142 9.89 -1.64 9.50
N PRO A 143 11.01 -1.01 9.87
CA PRO A 143 11.13 0.44 9.93
C PRO A 143 10.89 1.13 8.58
N HIS A 144 11.06 0.43 7.45
CA HIS A 144 10.83 0.96 6.11
C HIS A 144 9.48 0.55 5.52
N HIS A 145 8.52 0.19 6.38
CA HIS A 145 7.13 -0.05 5.98
C HIS A 145 6.39 1.25 5.65
N ALA A 146 5.56 1.21 4.61
CA ALA A 146 4.64 2.29 4.27
C ALA A 146 3.30 1.73 3.80
N ASP A 147 2.26 2.56 3.83
CA ASP A 147 0.95 2.22 3.30
C ASP A 147 0.51 3.19 2.21
N LEU A 148 -0.07 2.64 1.14
CA LEU A 148 -0.83 3.40 0.15
C LEU A 148 -2.29 3.48 0.60
N VAL A 149 -2.83 4.69 0.77
CA VAL A 149 -4.23 4.89 1.13
C VAL A 149 -4.89 5.88 0.17
N GLY A 150 -5.99 5.46 -0.43
CA GLY A 150 -6.77 6.31 -1.32
C GLY A 150 -7.56 7.36 -0.53
N PRO A 151 -7.71 8.59 -1.05
CA PRO A 151 -8.53 9.59 -0.39
C PRO A 151 -9.99 9.18 -0.37
N CYS A 152 -10.69 9.54 0.72
CA CYS A 152 -12.11 9.27 0.91
C CYS A 152 -12.98 10.19 0.04
N LEU A 153 -13.12 9.87 -1.26
CA LEU A 153 -13.80 10.72 -2.24
C LEU A 153 -15.26 11.01 -1.90
N GLN A 154 -15.96 10.06 -1.27
CA GLN A 154 -17.34 10.26 -0.82
C GLN A 154 -17.48 11.47 0.11
N LYS A 155 -16.56 11.61 1.08
CA LYS A 155 -16.55 12.75 2.00
C LYS A 155 -16.15 14.05 1.33
N ILE A 156 -15.15 14.00 0.45
CA ILE A 156 -14.58 15.20 -0.19
C ILE A 156 -15.53 15.80 -1.23
N GLN A 157 -16.16 14.96 -2.05
CA GLN A 157 -16.91 15.39 -3.23
C GLN A 157 -18.42 15.20 -3.09
N GLY A 158 -18.92 14.72 -1.94
CA GLY A 158 -20.35 14.47 -1.72
C GLY A 158 -20.94 13.45 -2.71
N LEU A 159 -20.14 12.49 -3.18
CA LEU A 159 -20.56 11.52 -4.19
C LEU A 159 -21.68 10.61 -3.67
N SER A 160 -22.63 10.29 -4.55
CA SER A 160 -23.54 9.17 -4.32
C SER A 160 -22.76 7.85 -4.22
N ASN A 161 -23.36 6.83 -3.58
CA ASN A 161 -22.73 5.50 -3.46
C ASN A 161 -22.29 4.92 -4.82
N SER A 162 -23.09 5.09 -5.87
CA SER A 162 -22.76 4.62 -7.23
C SER A 162 -21.55 5.36 -7.82
N GLN A 163 -21.49 6.68 -7.65
CA GLN A 163 -20.35 7.48 -8.11
C GLN A 163 -19.08 7.15 -7.34
N HIS A 164 -19.18 6.95 -6.03
CA HIS A 164 -18.06 6.53 -5.17
C HIS A 164 -17.47 5.20 -5.61
N GLU A 165 -18.32 4.18 -5.81
CA GLU A 165 -17.87 2.86 -6.29
C GLU A 165 -17.26 2.94 -7.70
N LYS A 166 -17.81 3.77 -8.58
CA LYS A 166 -17.22 4.02 -9.91
C LYS A 166 -15.84 4.68 -9.79
N ALA A 167 -15.67 5.63 -8.88
CA ALA A 167 -14.40 6.32 -8.65
C ALA A 167 -13.34 5.39 -8.05
N LYS A 168 -13.68 4.53 -7.08
CA LYS A 168 -12.78 3.49 -6.56
C LYS A 168 -12.30 2.54 -7.65
N ARG A 169 -13.22 2.03 -8.48
CA ARG A 169 -12.87 1.14 -9.61
C ARG A 169 -11.94 1.83 -10.61
N LYS A 170 -12.20 3.11 -10.91
CA LYS A 170 -11.33 3.92 -11.77
C LYS A 170 -9.92 4.03 -11.17
N ARG A 171 -9.80 4.41 -9.90
CA ARG A 171 -8.51 4.49 -9.16
C ARG A 171 -7.75 3.17 -9.19
N ILE A 172 -8.41 2.06 -8.88
CA ILE A 172 -7.76 0.73 -8.88
C ILE A 172 -7.22 0.39 -10.28
N LYS A 173 -8.01 0.63 -11.34
CA LYS A 173 -7.57 0.40 -12.72
C LYS A 173 -6.35 1.25 -13.08
N GLU A 174 -6.36 2.50 -12.64
CA GLU A 174 -5.26 3.45 -12.80
C GLU A 174 -3.98 2.95 -12.11
N ILE A 175 -4.07 2.54 -10.85
CA ILE A 175 -2.96 1.95 -10.10
C ILE A 175 -2.42 0.69 -10.77
N ILE A 176 -3.28 -0.23 -11.22
CA ILE A 176 -2.84 -1.43 -11.96
C ILE A 176 -2.07 -1.04 -13.22
N SER A 177 -2.52 -0.01 -13.94
CA SER A 177 -1.84 0.43 -15.17
C SER A 177 -0.45 1.02 -14.92
N LEU A 178 -0.25 1.66 -13.76
CA LEU A 178 1.00 2.30 -13.35
C LEU A 178 1.97 1.29 -12.72
N VAL A 179 1.47 0.43 -11.84
CA VAL A 179 2.27 -0.50 -11.01
C VAL A 179 2.48 -1.86 -11.68
N GLY A 180 1.44 -2.38 -12.35
CA GLY A 180 1.42 -3.75 -12.88
C GLY A 180 2.41 -4.02 -14.01
N ARG A 181 3.07 -2.98 -14.55
CA ARG A 181 4.11 -3.11 -15.58
C ARG A 181 5.52 -3.26 -15.01
N CYS A 182 5.69 -3.07 -13.72
CA CYS A 182 7.00 -2.99 -13.08
C CYS A 182 7.28 -4.21 -12.18
N PHE A 183 6.94 -5.39 -12.67
CA PHE A 183 7.08 -6.64 -11.92
C PHE A 183 8.50 -7.22 -12.03
N ASP A 184 9.14 -7.42 -10.89
CA ASP A 184 10.42 -8.13 -10.74
C ASP A 184 10.15 -9.50 -10.07
N PRO A 185 10.28 -10.62 -10.80
CA PRO A 185 9.98 -11.94 -10.27
C PRO A 185 10.97 -12.36 -9.17
N ALA A 186 10.52 -13.25 -8.28
CA ALA A 186 11.29 -13.70 -7.12
C ALA A 186 12.69 -14.23 -7.45
N ARG A 187 12.89 -14.78 -8.65
CA ARG A 187 14.19 -15.29 -9.13
C ARG A 187 15.22 -14.21 -9.42
N SER A 188 14.79 -13.00 -9.78
CA SER A 188 15.68 -11.87 -10.10
C SER A 188 15.71 -10.87 -8.95
N PHE A 189 14.59 -10.68 -8.26
CA PHE A 189 14.51 -9.75 -7.14
C PHE A 189 15.53 -10.13 -6.05
N ARG A 190 16.44 -9.19 -5.77
CA ARG A 190 17.56 -9.35 -4.84
C ARG A 190 18.35 -10.64 -5.06
N ASN A 191 18.70 -10.92 -6.32
CA ASN A 191 19.50 -12.08 -6.72
C ASN A 191 18.87 -13.43 -6.30
N GLY A 192 17.54 -13.50 -6.21
CA GLY A 192 16.84 -14.74 -5.87
C GLY A 192 16.78 -15.06 -4.38
N THR A 193 17.16 -14.12 -3.50
CA THR A 193 17.22 -14.33 -2.03
C THR A 193 15.91 -14.89 -1.43
N PHE A 194 14.77 -14.57 -2.05
CA PHE A 194 13.45 -14.97 -1.56
C PHE A 194 12.83 -16.17 -2.27
N LEU A 195 13.57 -16.89 -3.12
CA LEU A 195 13.07 -18.10 -3.81
C LEU A 195 12.59 -19.20 -2.86
N LYS A 196 13.12 -19.24 -1.63
CA LYS A 196 12.65 -20.12 -0.56
C LYS A 196 11.18 -19.91 -0.17
N HIS A 197 10.59 -18.78 -0.57
CA HIS A 197 9.19 -18.43 -0.28
C HIS A 197 8.22 -18.69 -1.43
N SER A 198 8.74 -18.98 -2.63
CA SER A 198 7.95 -19.29 -3.83
C SER A 198 7.29 -20.66 -3.78
#